data_AF-A0A4Y6RE00-F1
#
_entry.id   AF-A0A4Y6RE00-F1
#
_cell.length_a   1.000
_cell.length_b   1.000
_cell.length_c   1.000
_cell.angle_alpha   90.00
_cell.angle_beta   90.00
_cell.angle_gamma   90.00
#
_symmetry.space_group_name_H-M   'P 1'
#
loop_
_entity.id
_entity.type
_entity.pdbx_description
1 polymer ?
#
loop_
_entity_poly.entity_id
_entity_poly.type
_entity_poly.pdbx_seq_one_letter_code
_entity_poly.pdbx_strand_id
1 'polypeptide(L)'
;MNVKFTSIAIAAAIAAALALAYWPAPDGGAPESVAIAAASAPAGRSLESYLHIDASFPAAEAPVAVSLAQRLERLAASGRAEDAYAAYKLLDDCIVFQRENRLPGLEFELGREMTAAEKGGQQQLCAGLTQRQREDRLGYLATAAEAGVPGAATLFLSEGPFGDRSALRNRPDDPLVQAWKRQAIAQLTAQADEAELSSVATLMMAYLRDGEVVQKDAPQAYGYLLALRLVYDDILAPGVTNPYQDEYWHWLQDELTPAQQAAAAAKGQAIAAKFRQHTGRPAQG
;
A
#
# COMPACT_ATOMS: atom_id res chain seq x y z
N MET A 1 29.09 -16.29 31.10
CA MET A 1 28.44 -15.13 31.76
C MET A 1 28.26 -14.03 30.73
N ASN A 2 27.00 -13.66 30.47
CA ASN A 2 26.47 -12.44 29.86
C ASN A 2 27.09 -11.89 28.56
N VAL A 3 26.47 -12.23 27.43
CA VAL A 3 26.43 -11.36 26.25
C VAL A 3 24.99 -10.86 26.11
N LYS A 4 24.83 -9.53 26.15
CA LYS A 4 23.55 -8.83 26.07
C LYS A 4 22.99 -8.96 24.66
N PHE A 5 21.74 -9.41 24.53
CA PHE A 5 20.97 -9.30 23.28
C PHE A 5 20.47 -7.86 23.14
N THR A 6 21.09 -7.09 22.26
CA THR A 6 20.51 -5.87 21.70
C THR A 6 19.72 -6.23 20.46
N SER A 7 18.42 -5.94 20.55
CA SER A 7 17.36 -5.99 19.57
C SER A 7 17.77 -5.48 18.18
N ILE A 8 17.45 -6.23 17.13
CA ILE A 8 17.36 -5.73 15.75
C ILE A 8 15.91 -5.88 15.30
N ALA A 9 15.17 -4.79 15.44
CA ALA A 9 13.87 -4.59 14.81
C ALA A 9 14.06 -3.61 13.66
N ILE A 10 14.45 -4.10 12.48
CA ILE A 10 14.46 -3.32 11.22
C ILE A 10 14.12 -4.28 10.08
N ALA A 11 12.85 -4.34 9.68
CA ALA A 11 12.41 -4.85 8.37
C ALA A 11 10.93 -4.55 8.16
N ALA A 12 10.54 -3.27 8.07
CA ALA A 12 9.24 -2.83 7.53
C ALA A 12 9.27 -1.32 7.27
N ALA A 13 10.09 -0.86 6.32
CA ALA A 13 10.15 0.58 6.01
C ALA A 13 10.64 0.87 4.58
N ILE A 14 10.23 0.11 3.56
CA ILE A 14 10.42 0.51 2.15
C ILE A 14 9.23 0.00 1.33
N ALA A 15 8.09 0.66 1.41
CA ALA A 15 6.98 0.46 0.46
C ALA A 15 6.07 1.70 0.30
N ALA A 16 6.12 2.68 1.19
CA ALA A 16 5.19 3.83 1.18
C ALA A 16 5.70 5.10 0.46
N ALA A 17 6.92 5.11 -0.11
CA ALA A 17 7.53 6.36 -0.57
C ALA A 17 7.31 6.73 -2.05
N LEU A 18 6.54 5.97 -2.85
CA LEU A 18 6.46 6.19 -4.31
C LEU A 18 5.07 6.57 -4.87
N ALA A 19 4.07 6.81 -4.02
CA ALA A 19 2.75 7.28 -4.49
C ALA A 19 2.60 8.82 -4.55
N LEU A 20 3.64 9.60 -4.23
CA LEU A 20 3.55 11.06 -4.09
C LEU A 20 4.04 11.89 -5.28
N ALA A 21 4.41 11.28 -6.39
CA ALA A 21 4.86 12.01 -7.56
C ALA A 21 4.05 11.59 -8.78
N TYR A 22 2.78 11.97 -8.88
CA TYR A 22 2.10 12.27 -10.15
C TYR A 22 0.66 12.71 -9.90
N TRP A 23 0.47 14.00 -9.58
CA TRP A 23 -0.75 14.71 -9.98
C TRP A 23 -0.44 16.18 -10.22
N PRO A 24 -0.69 16.73 -11.43
CA PRO A 24 -0.46 18.14 -11.71
C PRO A 24 -1.57 18.98 -11.06
N ALA A 25 -1.18 19.96 -10.26
CA ALA A 25 -2.07 21.03 -9.82
C ALA A 25 -2.32 21.99 -11.01
N PRO A 26 -3.56 22.43 -11.26
CA PRO A 26 -3.82 23.43 -12.28
C PRO A 26 -3.34 24.82 -11.84
N ASP A 27 -2.56 25.47 -12.70
CA ASP A 27 -2.00 26.81 -12.53
C ASP A 27 -3.10 27.89 -12.42
N GLY A 28 -3.27 28.44 -11.22
CA GLY A 28 -4.09 29.63 -10.98
C GLY A 28 -3.29 30.90 -11.24
N GLY A 29 -3.25 31.36 -12.49
CA GLY A 29 -2.75 32.70 -12.83
C GLY A 29 -3.60 33.79 -12.18
N ALA A 30 -2.96 34.69 -11.44
CA ALA A 30 -3.59 35.89 -10.91
C ALA A 30 -3.85 36.91 -12.06
N PRO A 31 -5.06 37.47 -12.21
CA PRO A 31 -5.24 38.61 -13.08
C PRO A 31 -4.92 39.93 -12.36
N GLU A 32 -4.22 40.79 -13.09
CA GLU A 32 -3.81 42.14 -12.73
C GLU A 32 -4.98 43.07 -12.40
N SER A 33 -4.72 44.00 -11.46
CA SER A 33 -5.62 45.07 -11.06
C SER A 33 -5.75 46.13 -12.16
N VAL A 34 -6.98 46.36 -12.64
CA VAL A 34 -7.33 47.58 -13.40
C VAL A 34 -8.30 48.42 -12.58
N ALA A 35 -7.86 49.61 -12.21
CA ALA A 35 -8.67 50.64 -11.57
C ALA A 35 -9.64 51.26 -12.60
N ILE A 36 -10.93 51.33 -12.27
CA ILE A 36 -11.91 52.15 -12.99
C ILE A 36 -12.69 53.00 -11.99
N ALA A 37 -12.88 54.25 -12.42
CA ALA A 37 -13.34 55.43 -11.71
C ALA A 37 -14.73 55.35 -11.05
N ALA A 38 -14.87 56.21 -10.05
CA ALA A 38 -16.05 56.45 -9.24
C ALA A 38 -17.29 56.87 -10.05
N ALA A 39 -18.40 56.19 -9.83
CA ALA A 39 -19.75 56.67 -10.12
C ALA A 39 -20.51 56.82 -8.80
N SER A 40 -21.14 57.98 -8.64
CA SER A 40 -21.76 58.51 -7.44
C SER A 40 -22.86 57.60 -6.85
N ALA A 41 -22.72 57.25 -5.57
CA ALA A 41 -23.72 56.51 -4.81
C ALA A 41 -24.82 57.44 -4.24
N PRO A 42 -26.09 56.99 -4.14
CA PRO A 42 -27.17 57.74 -3.51
C PRO A 42 -27.08 57.72 -1.97
N ALA A 43 -27.82 58.64 -1.34
CA ALA A 43 -27.81 58.97 0.10
C ALA A 43 -27.77 57.73 1.03
N GLY A 44 -26.81 57.76 1.96
CA GLY A 44 -26.41 56.63 2.80
C GLY A 44 -27.45 56.19 3.84
N ARG A 45 -27.45 54.87 4.09
CA ARG A 45 -28.00 54.24 5.30
C ARG A 45 -27.04 54.50 6.47
N SER A 46 -27.54 54.83 7.67
CA SER A 46 -26.69 55.09 8.83
C SER A 46 -25.94 53.83 9.29
N LEU A 47 -24.76 54.03 9.86
CA LEU A 47 -23.88 52.99 10.41
C LEU A 47 -24.53 52.14 11.52
N GLU A 48 -25.61 52.62 12.15
CA GLU A 48 -26.37 51.85 13.15
C GLU A 48 -27.08 50.63 12.54
N SER A 49 -27.40 50.66 11.24
CA SER A 49 -28.00 49.52 10.54
C SER A 49 -27.03 48.35 10.30
N TYR A 50 -25.72 48.55 10.52
CA TYR A 50 -24.71 47.49 10.40
C TYR A 50 -24.40 46.79 11.72
N LEU A 51 -24.82 47.34 12.87
CA LEU A 51 -24.44 46.82 14.19
C LEU A 51 -25.53 45.99 14.88
N HIS A 52 -26.75 45.93 14.31
CA HIS A 52 -27.79 45.01 14.77
C HIS A 52 -27.99 43.87 13.78
N ILE A 53 -27.09 42.90 13.85
CA ILE A 53 -27.36 41.53 13.42
C ILE A 53 -27.48 40.69 14.69
N ASP A 54 -28.64 40.74 15.33
CA ASP A 54 -29.14 39.61 16.12
C ASP A 54 -29.63 38.54 15.13
N ALA A 55 -28.70 37.97 14.37
CA ALA A 55 -28.91 36.70 13.72
C ALA A 55 -28.26 35.66 14.60
N SER A 56 -29.06 35.06 15.48
CA SER A 56 -28.74 33.71 15.94
C SER A 56 -28.68 32.83 14.70
N PHE A 57 -27.47 32.59 14.19
CA PHE A 57 -27.25 31.59 13.16
C PHE A 57 -27.76 30.27 13.75
N PRO A 58 -28.76 29.59 13.13
CA PRO A 58 -29.01 28.22 13.51
C PRO A 58 -27.67 27.50 13.36
N ALA A 59 -27.23 26.84 14.44
CA ALA A 59 -25.99 26.07 14.43
C ALA A 59 -26.00 25.23 13.16
N ALA A 60 -25.02 25.45 12.29
CA ALA A 60 -24.86 24.64 11.10
C ALA A 60 -24.90 23.18 11.55
N GLU A 61 -25.88 22.42 11.06
CA GLU A 61 -25.92 20.97 11.29
C GLU A 61 -24.54 20.44 10.94
N ALA A 62 -23.89 19.84 11.94
CA ALA A 62 -22.58 19.24 11.74
C ALA A 62 -22.69 18.31 10.52
N PRO A 63 -21.75 18.39 9.55
CA PRO A 63 -21.83 17.57 8.34
C PRO A 63 -22.01 16.11 8.76
N VAL A 64 -23.09 15.49 8.28
CA VAL A 64 -23.43 14.10 8.64
C VAL A 64 -22.23 13.24 8.30
N ALA A 65 -21.54 12.76 9.33
CA ALA A 65 -20.38 11.92 9.16
C ALA A 65 -20.80 10.66 8.39
N VAL A 66 -20.29 10.50 7.17
CA VAL A 66 -20.65 9.35 6.32
C VAL A 66 -20.23 8.07 7.03
N SER A 67 -21.21 7.24 7.37
CA SER A 67 -21.01 6.00 8.13
C SER A 67 -20.14 5.00 7.38
N LEU A 68 -19.52 4.07 8.12
CA LEU A 68 -18.75 2.96 7.54
C LEU A 68 -19.57 2.18 6.49
N ALA A 69 -20.83 1.86 6.80
CA ALA A 69 -21.70 1.13 5.89
C ALA A 69 -21.91 1.88 4.56
N GLN A 70 -22.19 3.18 4.61
CA GLN A 70 -22.35 4.01 3.40
C GLN A 70 -21.04 4.16 2.61
N ARG A 71 -19.87 4.14 3.27
CA ARG A 71 -18.59 4.12 2.56
C ARG A 71 -18.37 2.80 1.84
N LEU A 72 -18.61 1.68 2.52
CA LEU A 72 -18.47 0.35 1.94
C LEU A 72 -19.44 0.12 0.79
N GLU A 73 -20.69 0.57 0.91
CA GLU A 73 -21.68 0.47 -0.17
C GLU A 73 -21.23 1.24 -1.42
N ARG A 74 -20.69 2.45 -1.25
CA ARG A 74 -20.15 3.24 -2.39
C ARG A 74 -18.95 2.56 -3.05
N LEU A 75 -18.06 1.98 -2.26
CA LEU A 75 -16.90 1.25 -2.78
C LEU A 75 -17.33 -0.03 -3.50
N ALA A 76 -18.28 -0.78 -2.95
CA ALA A 76 -18.81 -1.98 -3.57
C ALA A 76 -19.58 -1.67 -4.87
N ALA A 77 -20.31 -0.56 -4.92
CA ALA A 77 -21.13 -0.18 -6.07
C ALA A 77 -20.31 0.19 -7.33
N SER A 78 -19.04 0.55 -7.20
CA SER A 78 -18.21 0.91 -8.36
C SER A 78 -17.78 -0.29 -9.19
N GLY A 79 -17.71 -1.48 -8.59
CA GLY A 79 -17.18 -2.70 -9.20
C GLY A 79 -15.68 -2.65 -9.55
N ARG A 80 -14.95 -1.61 -9.15
CA ARG A 80 -13.51 -1.48 -9.44
C ARG A 80 -12.67 -2.26 -8.42
N ALA A 81 -11.61 -2.89 -8.89
CA ALA A 81 -10.72 -3.67 -8.03
C ALA A 81 -10.00 -2.81 -6.98
N GLU A 82 -9.65 -1.57 -7.34
CA GLU A 82 -9.04 -0.60 -6.44
C GLU A 82 -9.99 -0.21 -5.31
N ASP A 83 -11.30 -0.15 -5.57
CA ASP A 83 -12.29 0.14 -4.54
C ASP A 83 -12.54 -1.07 -3.64
N ALA A 84 -12.40 -2.30 -4.15
CA ALA A 84 -12.34 -3.49 -3.30
C ALA A 84 -11.12 -3.42 -2.37
N TYR A 85 -9.95 -3.05 -2.88
CA TYR A 85 -8.75 -2.87 -2.04
C TYR A 85 -8.95 -1.78 -0.99
N ALA A 86 -9.57 -0.64 -1.35
CA ALA A 86 -9.91 0.42 -0.42
C ALA A 86 -10.92 -0.04 0.64
N ALA A 87 -11.90 -0.89 0.27
CA ALA A 87 -12.86 -1.46 1.21
C ALA A 87 -12.17 -2.40 2.22
N TYR A 88 -11.24 -3.24 1.75
CA TYR A 88 -10.39 -4.04 2.63
C TYR A 88 -9.61 -3.16 3.60
N LYS A 89 -8.88 -2.15 3.11
CA LYS A 89 -8.09 -1.24 3.94
C LYS A 89 -8.94 -0.51 4.98
N LEU A 90 -10.12 -0.03 4.61
CA LEU A 90 -11.05 0.62 5.53
C LEU A 90 -11.50 -0.31 6.67
N LEU A 91 -11.79 -1.57 6.35
CA LEU A 91 -12.18 -2.57 7.35
C LEU A 91 -11.01 -2.97 8.25
N ASP A 92 -9.84 -3.22 7.66
CA ASP A 92 -8.61 -3.57 8.36
C ASP A 92 -8.19 -2.46 9.34
N ASP A 93 -8.19 -1.20 8.90
CA ASP A 93 -7.88 -0.06 9.76
C ASP A 93 -8.87 0.05 10.92
N CYS A 94 -10.16 -0.20 10.70
CA CYS A 94 -11.13 -0.25 11.80
C CYS A 94 -10.89 -1.40 12.79
N ILE A 95 -10.45 -2.57 12.30
CA ILE A 95 -10.11 -3.71 13.16
C ILE A 95 -8.87 -3.39 14.01
N VAL A 96 -7.80 -2.87 13.39
CA VAL A 96 -6.56 -2.47 14.07
C VAL A 96 -6.86 -1.37 15.09
N PHE A 97 -7.60 -0.34 14.69
CA PHE A 97 -7.93 0.78 15.58
C PHE A 97 -8.72 0.34 16.82
N GLN A 98 -9.71 -0.54 16.66
CA GLN A 98 -10.47 -1.04 17.82
C GLN A 98 -9.63 -1.88 18.79
N ARG A 99 -8.55 -2.51 18.30
CA ARG A 99 -7.62 -3.29 19.13
C ARG A 99 -6.58 -2.42 19.81
N GLU A 100 -6.05 -1.44 19.10
CA GLU A 100 -4.83 -0.73 19.50
C GLU A 100 -5.05 0.75 19.84
N ASN A 101 -6.24 1.29 19.54
CA ASN A 101 -6.59 2.72 19.66
C ASN A 101 -5.60 3.64 18.92
N ARG A 102 -5.01 3.12 17.83
CA ARG A 102 -4.07 3.78 16.92
C ARG A 102 -4.10 3.13 15.56
N LEU A 103 -3.53 3.80 14.57
CA LEU A 103 -3.30 3.28 13.22
C LEU A 103 -1.81 3.39 12.90
N PRO A 104 -0.99 2.36 13.19
CA PRO A 104 0.46 2.45 13.01
C PRO A 104 0.89 2.81 11.59
N GLY A 105 0.18 2.31 10.58
CA GLY A 105 0.43 2.65 9.17
C GLY A 105 0.24 4.15 8.89
N LEU A 106 -0.89 4.71 9.33
CA LEU A 106 -1.17 6.14 9.20
C LEU A 106 -0.16 6.99 10.01
N GLU A 107 0.18 6.58 11.23
CA GLU A 107 1.13 7.32 12.06
C GLU A 107 2.54 7.32 11.47
N PHE A 108 2.95 6.21 10.84
CA PHE A 108 4.20 6.12 10.08
C PHE A 108 4.18 7.09 8.89
N GLU A 109 3.10 7.11 8.11
CA GLU A 109 2.94 8.03 6.98
C GLU A 109 2.95 9.51 7.40
N LEU A 110 2.30 9.82 8.53
CA LEU A 110 2.26 11.16 9.09
C LEU A 110 3.57 11.56 9.80
N GLY A 111 4.44 10.60 10.14
CA GLY A 111 5.61 10.81 10.99
C GLY A 111 5.27 11.27 12.42
N ARG A 112 4.03 11.06 12.87
CA ARG A 112 3.54 11.44 14.20
C ARG A 112 2.39 10.57 14.66
N GLU A 113 2.13 10.57 15.97
CA GLU A 113 0.95 9.93 16.54
C GLU A 113 -0.36 10.62 16.10
N MET A 114 -1.45 9.85 16.13
CA MET A 114 -2.78 10.40 15.92
C MET A 114 -3.19 11.35 17.06
N THR A 115 -3.70 12.52 16.71
CA THR A 115 -4.31 13.47 17.64
C THR A 115 -5.61 12.93 18.24
N ALA A 116 -6.06 13.53 19.35
CA ALA A 116 -7.34 13.18 19.96
C ALA A 116 -8.54 13.35 19.01
N ALA A 117 -8.50 14.37 18.15
CA ALA A 117 -9.54 14.61 17.15
C ALA A 117 -9.56 13.52 16.06
N GLU A 118 -8.40 13.10 15.57
CA GLU A 118 -8.29 12.01 14.59
C GLU A 118 -8.76 10.68 15.18
N LYS A 119 -8.37 10.37 16.43
CA LYS A 119 -8.87 9.20 17.15
C LYS A 119 -10.39 9.25 17.35
N GLY A 120 -10.93 10.42 17.70
CA GLY A 120 -12.37 10.64 17.81
C GLY A 120 -13.12 10.40 16.49
N GLY A 121 -12.58 10.90 15.38
CA GLY A 121 -13.14 10.65 14.04
C GLY A 121 -13.08 9.18 13.63
N GLN A 122 -11.95 8.51 13.88
CA GLN A 122 -11.80 7.08 13.60
C GLN A 122 -12.74 6.22 14.46
N GLN A 123 -12.89 6.57 15.74
CA GLN A 123 -13.84 5.90 16.63
C GLN A 123 -15.28 6.02 16.12
N GLN A 124 -15.69 7.21 15.67
CA GLN A 124 -17.03 7.42 15.11
C GLN A 124 -17.23 6.63 13.81
N LEU A 125 -16.24 6.64 12.93
CA LEU A 125 -16.28 5.87 11.68
C LEU A 125 -16.43 4.38 11.94
N CYS A 126 -15.62 3.82 12.85
CA CYS A 126 -15.57 2.39 13.12
C CYS A 126 -16.62 1.89 14.12
N ALA A 127 -17.46 2.77 14.68
CA ALA A 127 -18.48 2.41 15.66
C ALA A 127 -19.48 1.37 15.13
N GLY A 128 -19.74 1.38 13.82
CA GLY A 128 -20.67 0.46 13.16
C GLY A 128 -20.05 -0.82 12.61
N LEU A 129 -18.79 -1.15 12.94
CA LEU A 129 -18.13 -2.34 12.40
C LEU A 129 -18.77 -3.64 12.92
N THR A 130 -19.36 -4.40 12.00
CA THR A 130 -20.02 -5.69 12.30
C THR A 130 -19.08 -6.88 12.14
N GLN A 131 -19.42 -8.03 12.74
CA GLN A 131 -18.65 -9.28 12.55
C GLN A 131 -18.63 -9.73 11.09
N ARG A 132 -19.78 -9.64 10.39
CA ARG A 132 -19.88 -9.95 8.97
C ARG A 132 -18.89 -9.13 8.14
N GLN A 133 -18.80 -7.83 8.38
CA GLN A 133 -17.84 -6.96 7.70
C GLN A 133 -16.38 -7.37 7.99
N ARG A 134 -16.06 -7.86 9.19
CA ARG A 134 -14.71 -8.39 9.46
C ARG A 134 -14.41 -9.64 8.64
N GLU A 135 -15.40 -10.49 8.41
CA GLU A 135 -15.26 -11.71 7.61
C GLU A 135 -15.19 -11.39 6.11
N ASP A 136 -16.05 -10.47 5.63
CA ASP A 136 -16.11 -10.04 4.24
C ASP A 136 -14.80 -9.36 3.77
N ARG A 137 -14.00 -8.79 4.68
CA ARG A 137 -12.76 -8.07 4.35
C ARG A 137 -11.81 -8.90 3.47
N LEU A 138 -11.70 -10.19 3.73
CA LEU A 138 -10.78 -11.06 3.00
C LEU A 138 -11.26 -11.32 1.57
N GLY A 139 -12.57 -11.29 1.33
CA GLY A 139 -13.13 -11.37 -0.02
C GLY A 139 -12.77 -10.15 -0.87
N TYR A 140 -12.81 -8.96 -0.29
CA TYR A 140 -12.34 -7.74 -0.95
C TYR A 140 -10.85 -7.81 -1.30
N LEU A 141 -10.02 -8.27 -0.36
CA LEU A 141 -8.59 -8.44 -0.60
C LEU A 141 -8.29 -9.46 -1.70
N ALA A 142 -8.96 -10.61 -1.67
CA ALA A 142 -8.81 -11.64 -2.69
C ALA A 142 -9.16 -11.12 -4.09
N THR A 143 -10.25 -10.35 -4.20
CA THR A 143 -10.68 -9.69 -5.45
C THR A 143 -9.63 -8.71 -5.96
N ALA A 144 -9.11 -7.85 -5.08
CA ALA A 144 -8.08 -6.89 -5.43
C ALA A 144 -6.77 -7.57 -5.85
N ALA A 145 -6.35 -8.63 -5.15
CA ALA A 145 -5.14 -9.38 -5.45
C ALA A 145 -5.23 -10.11 -6.80
N GLU A 146 -6.38 -10.72 -7.10
CA GLU A 146 -6.65 -11.37 -8.38
C GLU A 146 -6.63 -10.38 -9.56
N ALA A 147 -7.17 -9.18 -9.35
CA ALA A 147 -7.18 -8.13 -10.36
C ALA A 147 -5.84 -7.39 -10.52
N GLY A 148 -4.80 -7.76 -9.76
CA GLY A 148 -3.48 -7.15 -9.89
C GLY A 148 -3.32 -5.78 -9.23
N VAL A 149 -4.19 -5.42 -8.27
CA VAL A 149 -4.05 -4.14 -7.55
C VAL A 149 -2.72 -4.13 -6.78
N PRO A 150 -1.86 -3.11 -6.94
CA PRO A 150 -0.54 -3.06 -6.32
C PRO A 150 -0.59 -3.27 -4.79
N GLY A 151 0.25 -4.18 -4.30
CA GLY A 151 0.36 -4.51 -2.88
C GLY A 151 -0.73 -5.47 -2.34
N ALA A 152 -1.82 -5.69 -3.08
CA ALA A 152 -2.90 -6.56 -2.62
C ALA A 152 -2.46 -8.03 -2.52
N ALA A 153 -1.66 -8.54 -3.45
CA ALA A 153 -1.16 -9.93 -3.39
C ALA A 153 -0.22 -10.17 -2.20
N THR A 154 0.64 -9.20 -1.88
CA THR A 154 1.53 -9.23 -0.70
C THR A 154 0.73 -9.26 0.61
N LEU A 155 -0.34 -8.46 0.70
CA LEU A 155 -1.22 -8.48 1.86
C LEU A 155 -2.05 -9.76 1.93
N PHE A 156 -2.55 -10.27 0.79
CA PHE A 156 -3.28 -11.53 0.72
C PHE A 156 -2.44 -12.68 1.27
N LEU A 157 -1.16 -12.77 0.87
CA LEU A 157 -0.22 -13.73 1.44
C LEU A 157 -0.04 -13.55 2.95
N SER A 158 0.04 -12.29 3.42
CA SER A 158 0.33 -11.96 4.82
C SER A 158 -0.81 -12.30 5.78
N GLU A 159 -2.06 -12.15 5.35
CA GLU A 159 -3.26 -12.54 6.13
C GLU A 159 -3.31 -14.06 6.37
N GLY A 160 -2.80 -14.84 5.43
CA GLY A 160 -2.84 -16.30 5.49
C GLY A 160 -4.19 -16.90 5.06
N PRO A 161 -4.30 -18.24 5.05
CA PRO A 161 -5.52 -18.93 4.65
C PRO A 161 -6.71 -18.49 5.51
N PHE A 162 -7.73 -17.89 4.89
CA PHE A 162 -8.95 -17.43 5.58
C PHE A 162 -8.69 -16.46 6.75
N GLY A 163 -7.57 -15.73 6.71
CA GLY A 163 -7.16 -14.81 7.79
C GLY A 163 -6.56 -15.51 9.02
N ASP A 164 -6.26 -16.81 8.91
CA ASP A 164 -5.55 -17.58 9.92
C ASP A 164 -4.19 -18.04 9.38
N ARG A 165 -3.18 -17.21 9.59
CA ARG A 165 -1.79 -17.56 9.24
C ARG A 165 -1.28 -18.81 9.96
N SER A 166 -1.81 -19.15 11.14
CA SER A 166 -1.39 -20.35 11.86
C SER A 166 -1.78 -21.64 11.13
N ALA A 167 -2.79 -21.59 10.25
CA ALA A 167 -3.21 -22.72 9.44
C ALA A 167 -2.08 -23.28 8.57
N LEU A 168 -1.14 -22.42 8.13
CA LEU A 168 0.02 -22.85 7.35
C LEU A 168 0.92 -23.85 8.09
N ARG A 169 0.98 -23.75 9.42
CA ARG A 169 1.74 -24.67 10.29
C ARG A 169 0.90 -25.81 10.85
N ASN A 170 -0.32 -25.49 11.28
CA ASN A 170 -1.14 -26.41 12.06
C ASN A 170 -1.91 -27.41 11.19
N ARG A 171 -2.14 -27.06 9.92
CA ARG A 171 -2.91 -27.85 8.96
C ARG A 171 -2.35 -27.68 7.54
N PRO A 172 -1.04 -27.97 7.34
CA PRO A 172 -0.36 -27.72 6.07
C PRO A 172 -0.92 -28.55 4.92
N ASP A 173 -1.43 -29.76 5.19
CA ASP A 173 -1.94 -30.70 4.19
C ASP A 173 -3.43 -30.55 3.90
N ASP A 174 -4.09 -29.57 4.55
CA ASP A 174 -5.49 -29.29 4.28
C ASP A 174 -5.68 -28.83 2.82
N PRO A 175 -6.61 -29.44 2.05
CA PRO A 175 -6.83 -29.10 0.65
C PRO A 175 -7.12 -27.61 0.41
N LEU A 176 -7.81 -26.95 1.33
CA LEU A 176 -8.12 -25.52 1.24
C LEU A 176 -6.89 -24.65 1.51
N VAL A 177 -6.04 -25.05 2.45
CA VAL A 177 -4.75 -24.37 2.69
C VAL A 177 -3.84 -24.52 1.48
N GLN A 178 -3.78 -25.70 0.87
CA GLN A 178 -3.02 -25.95 -0.35
C GLN A 178 -3.55 -25.16 -1.55
N ALA A 179 -4.88 -25.07 -1.70
CA ALA A 179 -5.50 -24.23 -2.72
C ALA A 179 -5.13 -22.75 -2.53
N TRP A 180 -5.22 -22.25 -1.30
CA TRP A 180 -4.83 -20.89 -0.96
C TRP A 180 -3.34 -20.62 -1.25
N LYS A 181 -2.41 -21.54 -0.91
CA LYS A 181 -0.98 -21.39 -1.20
C LYS A 181 -0.73 -21.22 -2.70
N ARG A 182 -1.35 -22.07 -3.52
CA ARG A 182 -1.26 -21.98 -4.99
C ARG A 182 -1.80 -20.66 -5.50
N GLN A 183 -2.95 -20.21 -4.99
CA GLN A 183 -3.55 -18.93 -5.37
C GLN A 183 -2.65 -17.74 -5.01
N ALA A 184 -2.15 -17.68 -3.78
CA ALA A 184 -1.29 -16.59 -3.32
C ALA A 184 -0.01 -16.46 -4.16
N ILE A 185 0.65 -17.59 -4.46
CA ILE A 185 1.86 -17.60 -5.30
C ILE A 185 1.56 -17.25 -6.75
N ALA A 186 0.45 -17.72 -7.31
CA ALA A 186 0.04 -17.37 -8.66
C ALA A 186 -0.23 -15.86 -8.80
N GLN A 187 -0.94 -15.26 -7.84
CA GLN A 187 -1.22 -13.82 -7.82
C GLN A 187 0.05 -12.99 -7.67
N LEU A 188 0.93 -13.36 -6.72
CA LEU A 188 2.23 -12.69 -6.57
C LEU A 188 3.09 -12.80 -7.83
N THR A 189 3.09 -13.96 -8.48
CA THR A 189 3.91 -14.19 -9.69
C THR A 189 3.39 -13.34 -10.84
N ALA A 190 2.07 -13.30 -11.05
CA ALA A 190 1.47 -12.45 -12.07
C ALA A 190 1.79 -10.96 -11.85
N GLN A 191 1.69 -10.46 -10.61
CA GLN A 191 2.05 -9.08 -10.30
C GLN A 191 3.56 -8.80 -10.43
N ALA A 192 4.41 -9.76 -10.04
CA ALA A 192 5.86 -9.63 -10.20
C ALA A 192 6.28 -9.61 -11.68
N ASP A 193 5.61 -10.38 -12.54
CA ASP A 193 5.85 -10.39 -13.99
C ASP A 193 5.41 -9.05 -14.65
N GLU A 194 4.45 -8.35 -14.03
CA GLU A 194 4.07 -6.97 -14.35
C GLU A 194 4.95 -5.91 -13.65
N ALA A 195 6.07 -6.33 -13.07
CA ALA A 195 7.05 -5.49 -12.37
C ALA A 195 6.51 -4.72 -11.15
N GLU A 196 5.52 -5.28 -10.45
CA GLU A 196 5.11 -4.78 -9.14
C GLU A 196 6.16 -5.19 -8.08
N LEU A 197 6.90 -4.19 -7.59
CA LEU A 197 8.12 -4.43 -6.81
C LEU A 197 7.88 -5.10 -5.46
N SER A 198 6.71 -4.90 -4.83
CA SER A 198 6.39 -5.56 -3.56
C SER A 198 6.26 -7.07 -3.74
N SER A 199 5.68 -7.51 -4.86
CA SER A 199 5.51 -8.91 -5.23
C SER A 199 6.85 -9.54 -5.60
N VAL A 200 7.69 -8.82 -6.36
CA VAL A 200 9.07 -9.25 -6.68
C VAL A 200 9.87 -9.49 -5.39
N ALA A 201 9.85 -8.53 -4.46
CA ALA A 201 10.56 -8.65 -3.18
C ALA A 201 10.00 -9.77 -2.30
N THR A 202 8.68 -9.92 -2.27
CA THR A 202 8.00 -10.98 -1.50
C THR A 202 8.37 -12.37 -2.02
N LEU A 203 8.38 -12.58 -3.34
CA LEU A 203 8.75 -13.86 -3.94
C LEU A 203 10.24 -14.17 -3.80
N MET A 204 11.12 -13.16 -3.92
CA MET A 204 12.54 -13.32 -3.63
C MET A 204 12.74 -13.89 -2.23
N MET A 205 12.12 -13.29 -1.21
CA MET A 205 12.22 -13.77 0.17
C MET A 205 11.53 -15.12 0.38
N ALA A 206 10.41 -15.38 -0.30
CA ALA A 206 9.66 -16.63 -0.17
C ALA A 206 10.47 -17.83 -0.67
N TYR A 207 11.16 -17.70 -1.80
CA TYR A 207 11.96 -18.78 -2.40
C TYR A 207 13.38 -18.90 -1.84
N LEU A 208 13.85 -17.93 -1.03
CA LEU A 208 15.22 -17.91 -0.51
C LEU A 208 15.53 -19.07 0.45
N ARG A 209 14.52 -19.56 1.17
CA ARG A 209 14.64 -20.64 2.17
C ARG A 209 13.34 -21.44 2.24
N ASP A 210 13.42 -22.63 2.83
CA ASP A 210 12.21 -23.43 3.07
C ASP A 210 11.25 -22.68 3.98
N GLY A 211 10.02 -22.55 3.50
CA GLY A 211 8.95 -21.85 4.18
C GLY A 211 7.66 -22.65 4.22
N GLU A 212 6.67 -22.07 4.89
CA GLU A 212 5.37 -22.71 5.05
C GLU A 212 4.52 -22.63 3.77
N VAL A 213 4.81 -21.66 2.89
CA VAL A 213 4.05 -21.41 1.66
C VAL A 213 4.71 -22.05 0.44
N VAL A 214 6.02 -21.91 0.29
CA VAL A 214 6.83 -22.51 -0.77
C VAL A 214 8.10 -23.13 -0.18
N GLN A 215 8.64 -24.11 -0.89
CA GLN A 215 9.98 -24.63 -0.60
C GLN A 215 11.05 -23.73 -1.21
N LYS A 216 12.28 -23.84 -0.71
CA LYS A 216 13.42 -23.13 -1.29
C LYS A 216 13.54 -23.45 -2.78
N ASP A 217 13.72 -22.42 -3.59
CA ASP A 217 13.99 -22.50 -5.02
C ASP A 217 15.03 -21.43 -5.39
N ALA A 218 16.31 -21.81 -5.36
CA ALA A 218 17.42 -20.88 -5.61
C ALA A 218 17.33 -20.21 -7.01
N PRO A 219 16.98 -20.91 -8.11
CA PRO A 219 16.74 -20.26 -9.40
C PRO A 219 15.67 -19.16 -9.35
N GLN A 220 14.52 -19.40 -8.70
CA GLN A 220 13.47 -18.39 -8.58
C GLN A 220 13.93 -17.21 -7.73
N ALA A 221 14.51 -17.48 -6.55
CA ALA A 221 15.02 -16.45 -5.66
C ALA A 221 16.05 -15.55 -6.35
N TYR A 222 16.98 -16.15 -7.10
CA TYR A 222 18.00 -15.43 -7.86
C TYR A 222 17.40 -14.56 -8.97
N GLY A 223 16.41 -15.07 -9.71
CA GLY A 223 15.76 -14.29 -10.77
C GLY A 223 15.05 -13.04 -10.24
N TYR A 224 14.33 -13.16 -9.11
CA TYR A 224 13.69 -12.02 -8.47
C TYR A 224 14.70 -11.06 -7.80
N LEU A 225 15.77 -11.59 -7.20
CA LEU A 225 16.86 -10.76 -6.65
C LEU A 225 17.54 -9.93 -7.75
N LEU A 226 17.83 -10.54 -8.91
CA LEU A 226 18.40 -9.82 -10.03
C LEU A 226 17.46 -8.72 -10.54
N ALA A 227 16.15 -9.00 -10.64
CA ALA A 227 15.17 -7.99 -11.02
C ALA A 227 15.23 -6.77 -10.11
N LEU A 228 15.23 -6.97 -8.78
CA LEU A 228 15.32 -5.89 -7.80
C LEU A 228 16.62 -5.12 -7.95
N ARG A 229 17.75 -5.82 -8.13
CA ARG A 229 19.04 -5.17 -8.32
C ARG A 229 19.03 -4.25 -9.54
N LEU A 230 18.62 -4.77 -10.70
CA LEU A 230 18.55 -3.98 -11.95
C LEU A 230 17.61 -2.77 -11.81
N VAL A 231 16.43 -2.97 -11.21
CA VAL A 231 15.47 -1.89 -11.00
C VAL A 231 16.01 -0.83 -10.03
N TYR A 232 16.65 -1.22 -8.94
CA TYR A 232 17.22 -0.26 -7.98
C TYR A 232 18.42 0.48 -8.55
N ASP A 233 19.24 -0.17 -9.38
CA ASP A 233 20.31 0.53 -10.11
C ASP A 233 19.72 1.61 -11.05
N ASP A 234 18.53 1.38 -11.64
CA ASP A 234 17.83 2.41 -12.43
C ASP A 234 17.18 3.52 -11.59
N ILE A 235 16.81 3.25 -10.34
CA ILE A 235 16.08 4.17 -9.45
C ILE A 235 17.02 5.09 -8.67
N LEU A 236 18.08 4.51 -8.12
CA LEU A 236 18.94 5.17 -7.15
C LEU A 236 19.79 6.26 -7.80
N ALA A 237 20.06 7.32 -7.03
CA ALA A 237 20.96 8.38 -7.46
C ALA A 237 22.41 7.85 -7.58
N PRO A 238 23.23 8.41 -8.47
CA PRO A 238 24.64 8.03 -8.58
C PRO A 238 25.36 8.10 -7.22
N GLY A 239 26.09 7.05 -6.89
CA GLY A 239 26.83 6.94 -5.62
C GLY A 239 26.03 6.40 -4.43
N VAL A 240 24.72 6.12 -4.60
CA VAL A 240 23.93 5.43 -3.58
C VAL A 240 24.10 3.91 -3.75
N THR A 241 24.46 3.23 -2.66
CA THR A 241 24.60 1.77 -2.65
C THR A 241 23.25 1.10 -2.82
N ASN A 242 23.17 0.15 -3.76
CA ASN A 242 21.97 -0.64 -3.96
C ASN A 242 21.82 -1.68 -2.83
N PRO A 243 20.68 -1.70 -2.12
CA PRO A 243 20.47 -2.56 -0.96
C PRO A 243 20.40 -4.07 -1.30
N TYR A 244 20.37 -4.43 -2.59
CA TYR A 244 20.35 -5.81 -3.07
C TYR A 244 21.70 -6.28 -3.64
N GLN A 245 22.80 -5.57 -3.36
CA GLN A 245 24.16 -5.95 -3.78
C GLN A 245 24.89 -6.90 -2.80
N ASP A 246 24.22 -7.32 -1.72
CA ASP A 246 24.82 -8.07 -0.59
C ASP A 246 24.98 -9.60 -0.82
N GLU A 247 25.57 -10.25 0.20
CA GLU A 247 25.98 -11.66 0.31
C GLU A 247 25.04 -12.70 -0.31
N TYR A 248 23.71 -12.47 -0.28
CA TYR A 248 22.72 -13.39 -0.87
C TYR A 248 22.96 -13.63 -2.36
N TRP A 249 23.48 -12.63 -3.08
CA TRP A 249 23.79 -12.75 -4.49
C TRP A 249 24.81 -13.85 -4.78
N HIS A 250 25.96 -13.79 -4.10
CA HIS A 250 27.05 -14.74 -4.31
C HIS A 250 26.64 -16.14 -3.86
N TRP A 251 25.96 -16.25 -2.72
CA TRP A 251 25.48 -17.54 -2.23
C TRP A 251 24.49 -18.20 -3.19
N LEU A 252 23.50 -17.45 -3.70
CA LEU A 252 22.55 -18.01 -4.68
C LEU A 252 23.25 -18.38 -5.99
N GLN A 253 24.20 -17.56 -6.45
CA GLN A 253 24.93 -17.81 -7.69
C GLN A 253 25.73 -19.12 -7.62
N ASP A 254 26.37 -19.41 -6.48
CA ASP A 254 27.18 -20.62 -6.28
C ASP A 254 26.34 -21.91 -6.23
N GLU A 255 25.05 -21.83 -5.89
CA GLU A 255 24.13 -22.98 -5.89
C GLU A 255 23.58 -23.31 -7.29
N LEU A 256 23.80 -22.45 -8.28
CA LEU A 256 23.16 -22.54 -9.59
C LEU A 256 24.10 -23.07 -10.67
N THR A 257 23.60 -23.99 -11.49
CA THR A 257 24.26 -24.32 -12.75
C THR A 257 24.23 -23.13 -13.73
N PRO A 258 25.17 -23.04 -14.69
CA PRO A 258 25.16 -21.96 -15.68
C PRO A 258 23.85 -21.82 -16.46
N ALA A 259 23.18 -22.94 -16.76
CA ALA A 259 21.88 -22.94 -17.44
C ALA A 259 20.77 -22.32 -16.55
N GLN A 260 20.76 -22.64 -15.25
CA GLN A 260 19.82 -22.04 -14.30
C GLN A 260 20.09 -20.55 -14.11
N GLN A 261 21.36 -20.15 -14.01
CA GLN A 261 21.74 -18.73 -13.94
C GLN A 261 21.25 -17.96 -15.17
N ALA A 262 21.43 -18.52 -16.38
CA ALA A 262 20.98 -17.89 -17.62
C ALA A 262 19.44 -17.75 -17.69
N ALA A 263 18.70 -18.80 -17.30
CA ALA A 263 17.23 -18.76 -17.28
C ALA A 263 16.69 -17.75 -16.24
N ALA A 264 17.25 -17.76 -15.03
CA ALA A 264 16.88 -16.83 -13.98
C ALA A 264 17.28 -15.38 -14.34
N ALA A 265 18.41 -15.21 -15.02
CA ALA A 265 18.83 -13.90 -15.54
C ALA A 265 17.84 -13.35 -16.57
N ALA A 266 17.37 -14.19 -17.50
CA ALA A 266 16.36 -13.79 -18.48
C ALA A 266 15.06 -13.34 -17.80
N LYS A 267 14.61 -14.04 -16.75
CA LYS A 267 13.45 -13.63 -15.95
C LYS A 267 13.68 -12.28 -15.27
N GLY A 268 14.82 -12.10 -14.59
CA GLY A 268 15.15 -10.85 -13.91
C GLY A 268 15.22 -9.66 -14.87
N GLN A 269 15.82 -9.86 -16.03
CA GLN A 269 15.89 -8.85 -17.11
C GLN A 269 14.52 -8.51 -17.68
N ALA A 270 13.63 -9.49 -17.87
CA ALA A 270 12.27 -9.25 -18.36
C ALA A 270 11.47 -8.37 -17.41
N ILE A 271 11.53 -8.64 -16.09
CA ILE A 271 10.88 -7.82 -15.06
C ILE A 271 11.45 -6.40 -15.06
N ALA A 272 12.78 -6.24 -15.09
CA ALA A 272 13.41 -4.92 -15.13
C ALA A 272 13.07 -4.14 -16.41
N ALA A 273 13.00 -4.81 -17.56
CA ALA A 273 12.56 -4.20 -18.81
C ALA A 273 11.10 -3.73 -18.75
N LYS A 274 10.22 -4.53 -18.15
CA LYS A 274 8.82 -4.16 -17.91
C LYS A 274 8.70 -2.95 -16.97
N PHE A 275 9.50 -2.90 -15.90
CA PHE A 275 9.59 -1.73 -15.01
C PHE A 275 9.97 -0.45 -15.77
N ARG A 276 11.01 -0.53 -16.61
CA ARG A 276 11.45 0.59 -17.47
C ARG A 276 10.35 1.05 -18.42
N GLN A 277 9.61 0.09 -19.01
CA GLN A 277 8.46 0.40 -19.86
C GLN A 277 7.38 1.17 -19.09
N HIS A 278 7.04 0.75 -17.88
CA HIS A 278 6.04 1.42 -17.04
C HIS A 278 6.49 2.82 -16.59
N THR A 279 7.79 3.03 -16.37
CA THR A 279 8.34 4.30 -15.86
C THR A 279 8.89 5.24 -16.93
N GLY A 280 8.97 4.81 -18.20
CA GLY A 280 9.57 5.57 -19.28
C GLY A 280 11.09 5.76 -19.16
N ARG A 281 11.77 4.95 -18.34
CA ARG A 281 13.21 5.07 -18.08
C ARG A 281 14.04 4.26 -19.07
N PRO A 282 15.14 4.79 -19.63
CA PRO A 282 16.09 3.98 -20.39
C PRO A 282 16.90 3.08 -19.46
N ALA A 283 17.46 1.98 -19.98
CA ALA A 283 18.40 1.17 -19.24
C ALA A 283 19.68 1.97 -18.94
N GLN A 284 20.13 1.98 -17.68
CA GLN A 284 21.47 2.47 -17.38
C GLN A 284 22.50 1.45 -17.94
N GLY A 285 23.43 1.96 -18.74
CA GLY A 285 24.47 1.17 -19.43
C GLY A 285 25.71 0.94 -18.58
#